data_AF-A0A0Q9NUU7-F1
#
_entry.id   AF-A0A0Q9NUU7-F1
#
_cell.length_a   1.000
_cell.length_b   1.000
_cell.length_c   1.000
_cell.angle_alpha   90.00
_cell.angle_beta   90.00
_cell.angle_gamma   90.00
#
_symmetry.space_group_name_H-M   'P 1'
#
loop_
_entity.id
_entity.type
_entity.pdbx_description
1 polymer ?
#
loop_
_entity_poly.entity_id
_entity_poly.type
_entity_poly.pdbx_seq_one_letter_code
_entity_poly.pdbx_strand_id
1 'polypeptide(L)'
;MAEVLFPKRQRCKGCGKGLALRPQDPVLLGLYCAPRCAGMSNPASRAEDAPRECTTMREGKKVFKRRYRSEGEIPDRLREDPSTSWYSCGHCGHWHLGHTRMGTAEKFRMFEDLDEDLPDLLVKLRGKASHKQVAEVAGVRPIRIRELESGVDHPENLKTLGKVLKAYRVRLGVALPPGR
;
A
#
# COMPACT_ATOMS: atom_id res chain seq x y z
N MET A 1 -11.37 26.28 19.39
CA MET A 1 -10.28 26.76 18.51
C MET A 1 -9.38 25.57 18.21
N ALA A 2 -8.96 25.38 16.95
CA ALA A 2 -8.03 24.31 16.60
C ALA A 2 -6.70 24.51 17.34
N GLU A 3 -6.13 23.44 17.86
CA GLU A 3 -4.89 23.51 18.63
C GLU A 3 -3.70 23.83 17.69
N VAL A 4 -2.94 24.87 18.02
CA VAL A 4 -1.78 25.26 17.23
C VAL A 4 -0.63 24.29 17.51
N LEU A 5 -0.16 23.60 16.48
CA LEU A 5 0.93 22.63 16.58
C LEU A 5 2.28 23.25 16.23
N PHE A 6 3.37 22.61 16.66
CA PHE A 6 4.70 22.84 16.11
C PHE A 6 4.67 22.68 14.57
N PRO A 7 5.33 23.55 13.79
CA PRO A 7 6.31 24.57 14.19
C PRO A 7 5.70 25.93 14.58
N LYS A 8 4.40 26.16 14.41
CA LYS A 8 3.79 27.45 14.83
C LYS A 8 3.81 27.61 16.34
N ARG A 9 3.62 26.51 17.08
CA ARG A 9 3.75 26.49 18.52
C ARG A 9 5.19 26.35 18.95
N GLN A 10 5.68 27.32 19.71
CA GLN A 10 7.08 27.42 20.12
C GLN A 10 7.33 27.05 21.59
N ARG A 11 6.28 26.83 22.39
CA ARG A 11 6.37 26.47 23.82
C ARG A 11 5.66 25.17 24.10
N CYS A 12 6.15 24.36 25.03
CA CYS A 12 5.60 23.08 25.45
C CYS A 12 4.29 23.27 26.24
N LYS A 13 3.30 22.38 26.06
CA LYS A 13 1.99 22.49 26.75
C LYS A 13 2.04 22.01 28.19
N GLY A 14 2.92 21.05 28.49
CA GLY A 14 3.08 20.54 29.85
C GLY A 14 3.91 21.46 30.76
N CYS A 15 5.04 21.98 30.27
CA CYS A 15 6.01 22.71 31.11
C CYS A 15 6.27 24.17 30.70
N GLY A 16 5.69 24.64 29.60
CA GLY A 16 5.89 26.01 29.11
C GLY A 16 7.28 26.34 28.58
N LYS A 17 8.24 25.41 28.58
CA LYS A 17 9.60 25.63 27.99
C LYS A 17 9.55 25.63 26.46
N GLY A 18 10.59 26.11 25.78
CA GLY A 18 10.65 26.10 24.32
C GLY A 18 10.55 24.69 23.71
N LEU A 19 9.86 24.55 22.58
CA LEU A 19 9.85 23.34 21.74
C LEU A 19 10.96 23.43 20.70
N ALA A 20 11.61 22.30 20.42
CA ALA A 20 12.64 22.19 19.37
C ALA A 20 13.73 23.28 19.44
N LEU A 21 14.19 23.63 20.65
CA LEU A 21 15.27 24.61 20.84
C LEU A 21 16.54 24.21 20.08
N ARG A 22 16.77 22.91 19.94
CA ARG A 22 17.78 22.32 19.07
C ARG A 22 17.14 21.42 18.00
N PRO A 23 17.78 21.23 16.84
CA PRO A 23 17.26 20.37 15.76
C PRO A 23 16.94 18.93 16.18
N GLN A 24 17.64 18.40 17.18
CA GLN A 24 17.45 17.05 17.72
C GLN A 24 16.43 16.96 18.87
N ASP A 25 15.98 18.11 19.41
CA ASP A 25 15.05 18.08 20.53
C ASP A 25 13.69 17.56 20.06
N PRO A 26 13.10 16.59 20.79
CA PRO A 26 11.86 15.97 20.38
C PRO A 26 10.69 16.93 20.55
N VAL A 27 9.70 16.78 19.67
CA VAL A 27 8.38 17.40 19.83
C VAL A 27 7.34 16.31 19.62
N LEU A 28 6.65 15.98 20.70
CA LEU A 28 5.66 14.94 20.76
C LEU A 28 4.27 15.54 20.53
N LEU A 29 3.51 14.94 19.63
CA LEU A 29 2.16 15.32 19.24
C LEU A 29 2.08 16.78 18.75
N GLY A 30 3.20 17.37 18.34
CA GLY A 30 3.30 18.79 18.02
C GLY A 30 3.20 19.74 19.23
N LEU A 31 3.17 19.22 20.47
CA LEU A 31 2.75 19.97 21.66
C LEU A 31 3.70 19.86 22.86
N TYR A 32 4.44 18.76 22.98
CA TYR A 32 5.15 18.43 24.21
C TYR A 32 6.64 18.18 23.96
N CYS A 33 7.49 18.63 24.87
CA CYS A 33 8.96 18.46 24.74
C CYS A 33 9.46 17.11 25.25
N ALA A 34 8.62 16.31 25.91
CA ALA A 34 9.01 15.02 26.52
C ALA A 34 7.77 14.14 26.81
N PRO A 35 7.93 12.81 26.94
CA PRO A 35 6.83 11.89 27.25
C PRO A 35 6.09 12.27 28.53
N ARG A 36 6.83 12.63 29.58
CA ARG A 36 6.25 13.12 30.86
C ARG A 36 5.33 14.32 30.67
N CYS A 37 5.69 15.28 29.80
CA CYS A 37 4.84 16.45 29.53
C CYS A 37 3.58 16.08 28.75
N ALA A 38 3.63 15.00 27.96
CA ALA A 38 2.53 14.49 27.15
C ALA A 38 1.63 13.49 27.92
N GLY A 39 1.97 13.14 29.17
CA GLY A 39 1.30 12.06 29.90
C GLY A 39 1.52 10.68 29.29
N MET A 40 2.62 10.49 28.56
CA MET A 40 2.95 9.26 27.85
C MET A 40 4.05 8.48 28.58
N SER A 41 4.00 7.15 28.47
CA SER A 41 5.12 6.29 28.83
C SER A 41 6.35 6.61 27.98
N ASN A 42 7.54 6.36 28.54
CA ASN A 42 8.77 6.53 27.77
C ASN A 42 8.77 5.55 26.58
N PRO A 43 9.06 6.04 25.35
CA PRO A 43 9.17 5.17 24.19
C PRO A 43 10.26 4.13 24.41
N ALA A 44 10.08 2.95 23.81
CA ALA A 44 11.10 1.90 23.80
C ALA A 44 12.46 2.45 23.30
N SER A 45 13.53 2.07 23.99
CA SER A 45 14.91 2.44 23.64
C SER A 45 15.49 1.55 22.53
N ARG A 46 14.94 0.34 22.36
CA ARG A 46 15.35 -0.63 21.34
C ARG A 46 14.21 -0.92 20.37
N ALA A 47 14.54 -1.22 19.12
CA ALA A 47 13.54 -1.48 18.08
C ALA A 47 12.80 -2.82 18.32
N GLU A 48 13.47 -3.78 18.94
CA GLU A 48 12.88 -5.08 19.30
C GLU A 48 11.66 -4.90 20.21
N ASP A 49 11.78 -4.04 21.22
CA ASP A 49 10.77 -3.79 22.26
C ASP A 49 9.69 -2.79 21.83
N ALA A 50 9.87 -2.16 20.66
CA ALA A 50 8.98 -1.13 20.17
C ALA A 50 7.77 -1.72 19.40
N PRO A 51 6.60 -1.08 19.51
CA PRO A 51 5.41 -1.53 18.80
C PRO A 51 5.56 -1.36 17.28
N ARG A 52 4.70 -2.05 16.51
CA ARG A 52 4.80 -2.12 15.04
C ARG A 52 4.67 -0.74 14.39
N GLU A 53 3.89 0.14 14.98
CA GLU A 53 3.65 1.52 14.56
C GLU A 53 4.95 2.34 14.55
N CYS A 54 5.88 2.01 15.45
CA CYS A 54 7.18 2.68 15.62
C CYS A 54 8.30 2.02 14.82
N THR A 55 8.06 0.86 14.21
CA THR A 55 9.10 0.01 13.64
C THR A 55 8.82 -0.44 12.22
N THR A 56 9.86 -0.86 11.51
CA THR A 56 9.79 -1.37 10.15
C THR A 56 10.90 -2.40 9.94
N MET A 57 10.75 -3.25 8.92
CA MET A 57 11.79 -4.19 8.53
C MET A 57 12.65 -3.55 7.44
N ARG A 58 13.97 -3.52 7.65
CA ARG A 58 14.96 -3.13 6.63
C ARG A 58 16.05 -4.18 6.62
N GLU A 59 16.31 -4.78 5.45
CA GLU A 59 17.37 -5.79 5.29
C GLU A 59 17.26 -6.93 6.32
N GLY A 60 16.04 -7.40 6.58
CA GLY A 60 15.76 -8.48 7.54
C GLY A 60 15.84 -8.06 9.02
N LYS A 61 16.15 -6.80 9.33
CA LYS A 61 16.25 -6.29 10.71
C LYS A 61 15.08 -5.38 11.06
N LYS A 62 14.54 -5.54 12.28
CA LYS A 62 13.55 -4.63 12.85
C LYS A 62 14.28 -3.36 13.28
N VAL A 63 13.91 -2.23 12.69
CA VAL A 63 14.51 -0.92 12.97
C VAL A 63 13.42 0.10 13.27
N PHE A 64 13.78 1.18 13.95
CA PHE A 64 12.85 2.29 14.16
C PHE A 64 12.50 2.98 12.85
N LYS A 65 11.21 3.31 12.69
CA LYS A 65 10.78 4.24 11.66
C LYS A 65 11.39 5.61 11.92
N ARG A 66 11.59 6.37 10.84
CA ARG A 66 11.94 7.79 10.94
C ARG A 66 10.85 8.53 11.73
N ARG A 67 11.29 9.43 12.61
CA ARG A 67 10.45 10.25 13.48
C ARG A 67 10.44 11.67 12.95
N TYR A 68 9.25 12.25 12.79
CA TYR A 68 9.09 13.66 12.43
C TYR A 68 8.36 14.38 13.57
N ARG A 69 8.69 15.66 13.77
CA ARG A 69 8.11 16.50 14.84
C ARG A 69 6.82 17.18 14.41
N SER A 70 6.66 17.39 13.10
CA SER A 70 5.46 17.91 12.47
C SER A 70 5.32 17.37 11.05
N GLU A 71 4.12 17.49 10.49
CA GLU A 71 3.86 17.25 9.07
C GLU A 71 4.75 18.12 8.16
N GLY A 72 5.06 19.34 8.59
CA GLY A 72 5.93 20.28 7.88
C GLY A 72 7.33 19.74 7.58
N GLU A 73 7.85 18.85 8.45
CA GLU A 73 9.19 18.25 8.31
C GLU A 73 9.23 17.02 7.41
N ILE A 74 8.06 16.51 7.00
CA ILE A 74 7.99 15.39 6.07
C ILE A 74 8.39 15.93 4.68
N PRO A 75 9.39 15.32 4.00
CA PRO A 75 9.82 15.77 2.67
C PRO A 75 8.66 15.81 1.67
N ASP A 76 8.62 16.84 0.81
CA ASP A 76 7.56 17.06 -0.19
C ASP A 76 7.31 15.81 -1.05
N ARG A 77 8.38 15.21 -1.57
CA ARG A 77 8.32 13.97 -2.36
C ARG A 77 7.53 12.85 -1.68
N LEU A 78 7.56 12.76 -0.35
CA LEU A 78 6.83 11.74 0.41
C LEU A 78 5.40 12.17 0.75
N ARG A 79 5.13 13.48 0.88
CA ARG A 79 3.77 14.01 1.07
C ARG A 79 2.94 13.92 -0.21
N GLU A 80 3.59 14.09 -1.36
CA GLU A 80 2.97 14.02 -2.69
C GLU A 80 2.79 12.59 -3.19
N ASP A 81 3.44 11.58 -2.57
CA ASP A 81 3.30 10.18 -2.95
C ASP A 81 1.94 9.63 -2.43
N PRO A 82 0.97 9.30 -3.32
CA PRO A 82 -0.34 8.83 -2.90
C PRO A 82 -0.31 7.45 -2.22
N SER A 83 0.81 6.72 -2.29
CA SER A 83 1.02 5.46 -1.58
C SER A 83 1.58 5.65 -0.17
N THR A 84 1.90 6.88 0.22
CA THR A 84 2.43 7.24 1.54
C THR A 84 1.34 7.92 2.37
N SER A 85 1.08 7.36 3.54
CA SER A 85 0.29 8.02 4.60
C SER A 85 1.20 8.48 5.72
N TRP A 86 0.79 9.51 6.47
CA TRP A 86 1.44 9.93 7.69
C TRP A 86 0.45 10.07 8.83
N TYR A 87 0.90 9.77 10.04
CA TYR A 87 0.05 9.76 11.23
C TYR A 87 0.85 10.10 12.49
N SER A 88 0.19 10.70 13.47
CA SER A 88 0.75 10.89 14.82
C SER A 88 0.69 9.56 15.58
N CYS A 89 1.83 9.10 16.09
CA CYS A 89 1.91 7.84 16.82
C CYS A 89 1.53 8.00 18.29
N GLY A 90 0.52 7.25 18.74
CA GLY A 90 0.09 7.22 20.14
C GLY A 90 1.10 6.61 21.12
N HIS A 91 2.12 5.87 20.64
CA HIS A 91 3.12 5.24 21.50
C HIS A 91 4.35 6.10 21.74
N CYS A 92 4.86 6.76 20.70
CA CYS A 92 6.08 7.56 20.80
C CYS A 92 5.87 9.06 20.64
N GLY A 93 4.65 9.49 20.30
CA GLY A 93 4.27 10.88 20.11
C GLY A 93 4.81 11.52 18.82
N HIS A 94 5.62 10.83 18.03
CA HIS A 94 6.14 11.40 16.78
C HIS A 94 5.22 11.10 15.59
N TRP A 95 5.41 11.84 14.52
CA TRP A 95 4.81 11.53 13.23
C TRP A 95 5.61 10.42 12.56
N HIS A 96 4.90 9.42 12.04
CA HIS A 96 5.45 8.29 11.30
C HIS A 96 4.81 8.19 9.92
N LEU A 97 5.53 7.51 9.01
CA LEU A 97 5.05 7.18 7.69
C LEU A 97 4.53 5.74 7.64
N GLY A 98 3.40 5.55 6.99
CA GLY A 98 2.89 4.27 6.51
C GLY A 98 3.00 4.24 4.98
N HIS A 99 3.45 3.13 4.41
CA HIS A 99 3.40 2.93 2.97
C HIS A 99 2.39 1.84 2.67
N THR A 100 1.45 2.11 1.78
CA THR A 100 0.53 1.12 1.20
C THR A 100 1.07 0.74 -0.16
N ARG A 101 2.32 0.28 -0.22
CA ARG A 101 2.88 -0.23 -1.47
C ARG A 101 2.39 -1.65 -1.65
N MET A 102 1.41 -1.83 -2.53
CA MET A 102 1.17 -3.14 -3.13
C MET A 102 2.40 -3.48 -3.97
N GLY A 103 3.06 -4.61 -3.67
CA GLY A 103 4.18 -5.11 -4.46
C GLY A 103 3.79 -5.27 -5.93
N THR A 104 4.75 -5.26 -6.85
CA THR A 104 4.46 -5.50 -8.29
C THR A 104 3.75 -6.84 -8.53
N ALA A 105 4.07 -7.86 -7.74
CA ALA A 105 3.35 -9.15 -7.72
C ALA A 105 1.92 -9.05 -7.16
N GLU A 106 1.63 -8.04 -6.32
CA GLU A 106 0.26 -7.77 -5.86
C GLU A 106 -0.51 -6.89 -6.85
N LYS A 107 0.17 -6.18 -7.77
CA LYS A 107 -0.46 -5.39 -8.85
C LYS A 107 -0.87 -6.23 -10.05
N PHE A 108 -0.18 -7.34 -10.30
CA PHE A 108 -0.47 -8.26 -11.39
C PHE A 108 -0.45 -9.69 -10.87
N ARG A 109 -1.56 -10.43 -11.02
CA ARG A 109 -1.53 -11.89 -10.84
C ARG A 109 -0.66 -12.46 -11.96
N MET A 110 0.52 -12.93 -11.59
CA MET A 110 1.36 -13.73 -12.47
C MET A 110 0.77 -15.14 -12.49
N PHE A 111 0.62 -15.71 -13.69
CA PHE A 111 0.25 -17.11 -13.83
C PHE A 111 1.50 -17.96 -13.67
N GLU A 112 1.42 -19.00 -12.85
CA GLU A 112 2.50 -20.00 -12.69
C GLU A 112 2.35 -21.07 -13.77
N ASP A 113 1.12 -21.49 -14.04
CA ASP A 113 0.74 -22.36 -15.16
C ASP A 113 -0.36 -21.69 -15.97
N LEU A 114 -0.05 -21.28 -17.20
CA LEU A 114 -1.01 -20.60 -18.06
C LEU A 114 -2.20 -21.49 -18.43
N ASP A 115 -2.00 -22.80 -18.55
CA ASP A 115 -3.03 -23.73 -19.01
C ASP A 115 -4.06 -24.01 -17.89
N GLU A 116 -3.66 -23.91 -16.62
CA GLU A 116 -4.56 -24.05 -15.47
C GLU A 116 -5.11 -22.71 -14.97
N ASP A 117 -4.26 -21.69 -14.86
CA ASP A 117 -4.64 -20.41 -14.26
C ASP A 117 -5.55 -19.57 -15.16
N LEU A 118 -5.37 -19.63 -16.49
CA LEU A 118 -6.15 -18.83 -17.41
C LEU A 118 -7.62 -19.29 -17.46
N PRO A 119 -7.95 -20.59 -17.60
CA PRO A 119 -9.34 -21.05 -17.50
C PRO A 119 -10.00 -20.71 -16.16
N ASP A 120 -9.31 -20.90 -15.04
CA ASP A 120 -9.79 -20.52 -13.69
C ASP A 120 -10.12 -19.03 -13.60
N LEU A 121 -9.23 -18.17 -14.12
CA LEU A 121 -9.48 -16.73 -14.17
C LEU A 121 -10.71 -16.41 -15.02
N LEU A 122 -10.86 -17.01 -16.19
CA LEU A 122 -11.99 -16.75 -17.09
C LEU A 122 -13.34 -17.16 -16.44
N VAL A 123 -13.38 -18.29 -15.74
CA VAL A 123 -14.56 -18.72 -14.97
C VAL A 123 -14.87 -17.71 -13.86
N LYS A 124 -13.86 -17.25 -13.12
CA LYS A 124 -14.03 -16.25 -12.06
C LYS A 124 -14.52 -14.91 -12.59
N LEU A 125 -13.98 -14.44 -13.72
CA LEU A 125 -14.38 -13.19 -14.37
C LEU A 125 -15.81 -13.26 -14.93
N ARG A 126 -16.22 -14.41 -15.46
CA ARG A 126 -17.60 -14.65 -15.87
C ARG A 126 -18.56 -14.53 -14.68
N GLY A 127 -18.16 -15.06 -13.53
CA GLY A 127 -18.96 -15.09 -12.32
C GLY A 127 -20.31 -15.77 -12.55
N LYS A 128 -21.40 -15.01 -12.41
CA LYS A 128 -22.78 -15.52 -12.60
C LYS A 128 -23.31 -15.36 -14.03
N ALA A 129 -22.56 -14.70 -14.92
CA ALA A 129 -23.01 -14.53 -16.31
C ALA A 129 -23.02 -15.88 -17.03
N SER A 130 -24.00 -16.09 -17.91
CA SER A 130 -24.03 -17.27 -18.78
C SER A 130 -23.04 -17.13 -19.93
N HIS A 131 -22.59 -18.26 -20.50
CA HIS A 131 -21.75 -18.25 -21.70
C HIS A 131 -22.40 -17.49 -22.87
N LYS A 132 -23.74 -17.52 -22.97
CA LYS A 132 -24.48 -16.79 -24.02
C LYS A 132 -24.35 -15.27 -23.88
N GLN A 133 -24.50 -14.75 -22.66
CA GLN A 133 -24.39 -13.31 -22.39
C GLN A 133 -22.98 -12.79 -22.68
N VAL A 134 -21.95 -13.51 -22.24
CA VAL A 134 -20.56 -13.14 -22.53
C VAL A 134 -20.28 -13.20 -24.03
N ALA A 135 -20.76 -14.24 -24.70
CA ALA A 135 -20.57 -14.44 -26.13
C ALA A 135 -21.21 -13.35 -26.99
N GLU A 136 -22.40 -12.88 -26.60
CA GLU A 136 -23.09 -11.76 -27.26
C GLU A 136 -22.27 -10.46 -27.17
N VAL A 137 -21.80 -10.11 -25.96
CA VAL A 137 -20.97 -8.92 -25.74
C VAL A 137 -19.61 -9.03 -26.45
N ALA A 138 -19.00 -10.21 -26.44
CA ALA A 138 -17.69 -10.46 -27.04
C ALA A 138 -17.75 -10.67 -28.56
N GLY A 139 -18.94 -10.87 -29.15
CA GLY A 139 -19.10 -11.18 -30.57
C GLY A 139 -18.43 -12.50 -30.97
N VAL A 140 -18.63 -13.54 -30.16
CA VAL A 140 -18.12 -14.91 -30.38
C VAL A 140 -19.24 -15.95 -30.19
N ARG A 141 -19.02 -17.20 -30.59
CA ARG A 141 -20.01 -18.26 -30.36
C ARG A 141 -19.95 -18.73 -28.89
N PRO A 142 -21.07 -19.03 -28.21
CA PRO A 142 -21.08 -19.46 -26.81
C PRO A 142 -20.19 -20.67 -26.51
N ILE A 143 -20.12 -21.63 -27.45
CA ILE A 143 -19.23 -22.80 -27.34
C ILE A 143 -17.77 -22.42 -27.12
N ARG A 144 -17.32 -21.28 -27.68
CA ARG A 144 -15.94 -20.80 -27.57
C ARG A 144 -15.59 -20.31 -26.17
N ILE A 145 -16.57 -19.76 -25.45
CA ILE A 145 -16.36 -19.39 -24.05
C ILE A 145 -16.12 -20.64 -23.22
N ARG A 146 -16.91 -21.70 -23.47
CA ARG A 146 -16.76 -22.99 -22.79
C ARG A 146 -15.40 -23.64 -23.07
N GLU A 147 -14.94 -23.62 -24.31
CA GLU A 147 -13.63 -24.18 -24.69
C GLU A 147 -12.48 -23.45 -23.99
N LEU A 148 -12.51 -22.11 -23.95
CA LEU A 148 -11.53 -21.31 -23.23
C LEU A 148 -11.55 -21.57 -21.71
N GLU A 149 -12.74 -21.73 -21.12
CA GLU A 149 -12.89 -22.07 -19.69
C GLU A 149 -12.55 -23.53 -19.37
N SER A 150 -12.37 -24.39 -20.37
CA SER A 150 -12.03 -25.82 -20.18
C SER A 150 -10.57 -26.15 -20.52
N GLY A 151 -9.78 -25.17 -20.98
CA GLY A 151 -8.38 -25.39 -21.37
C GLY A 151 -8.22 -26.23 -22.65
N VAL A 152 -9.25 -26.35 -23.48
CA VAL A 152 -9.16 -27.15 -24.72
C VAL A 152 -8.44 -26.34 -25.79
N ASP A 153 -7.36 -26.91 -26.32
CA ASP A 153 -6.54 -26.23 -27.33
C ASP A 153 -7.31 -26.11 -28.66
N HIS A 154 -7.40 -24.89 -29.19
CA HIS A 154 -8.10 -24.60 -30.44
C HIS A 154 -7.31 -23.56 -31.26
N PRO A 155 -7.15 -23.75 -32.58
CA PRO A 155 -6.31 -22.90 -33.43
C PRO A 155 -6.71 -21.42 -33.55
N GLU A 156 -7.83 -21.00 -32.97
CA GLU A 156 -8.32 -19.60 -32.97
C GLU A 156 -8.28 -18.95 -31.57
N ASN A 157 -7.62 -19.61 -30.60
CA ASN A 157 -7.72 -19.28 -29.18
C ASN A 157 -7.29 -17.86 -28.84
N LEU A 158 -6.20 -17.33 -29.40
CA LEU A 158 -5.70 -16.00 -29.02
C LEU A 158 -6.62 -14.84 -29.45
N LYS A 159 -7.18 -14.89 -30.66
CA LYS A 159 -8.12 -13.85 -31.14
C LYS A 159 -9.42 -13.87 -30.34
N THR A 160 -9.94 -15.07 -30.07
CA THR A 160 -11.15 -15.26 -29.28
C THR A 160 -10.92 -14.82 -27.83
N LEU A 161 -9.81 -15.23 -27.22
CA LEU A 161 -9.39 -14.80 -25.89
C LEU A 161 -9.32 -13.28 -25.80
N GLY A 162 -8.69 -12.61 -26.77
CA GLY A 162 -8.63 -11.15 -26.82
C GLY A 162 -10.00 -10.47 -26.82
N LYS A 163 -10.98 -11.02 -27.56
CA LYS A 163 -12.36 -10.51 -27.57
C LYS A 163 -13.05 -10.71 -26.21
N VAL A 164 -12.87 -11.87 -25.59
CA VAL A 164 -13.44 -12.20 -24.28
C VAL A 164 -12.85 -11.34 -23.16
N LEU A 165 -11.52 -11.18 -23.13
CA LEU A 165 -10.84 -10.29 -22.19
C LEU A 165 -11.29 -8.83 -22.37
N LYS A 166 -11.51 -8.38 -23.61
CA LYS A 166 -12.10 -7.06 -23.88
C LYS A 166 -13.50 -6.93 -23.32
N ALA A 167 -14.35 -7.95 -23.45
CA ALA A 167 -15.69 -7.97 -22.86
C ALA A 167 -15.64 -7.89 -21.32
N TYR A 168 -14.67 -8.56 -20.69
CA TYR A 168 -14.42 -8.47 -19.25
C TYR A 168 -13.66 -7.21 -18.81
N ARG A 169 -13.20 -6.37 -19.76
CA ARG A 169 -12.36 -5.19 -19.49
C ARG A 169 -11.05 -5.53 -18.74
N VAL A 170 -10.49 -6.70 -19.01
CA VAL A 170 -9.22 -7.17 -18.44
C VAL A 170 -8.11 -7.13 -19.49
N ARG A 171 -6.87 -6.93 -19.05
CA ARG A 171 -5.66 -6.97 -19.89
C ARG A 171 -4.69 -7.99 -19.32
N LEU A 172 -4.09 -8.81 -20.19
CA LEU A 172 -2.97 -9.66 -19.82
C LEU A 172 -1.68 -8.85 -19.98
N GLY A 173 -0.85 -8.82 -18.94
CA GLY A 173 0.48 -8.24 -18.97
C GLY A 173 1.52 -9.35 -19.04
N VAL A 174 2.61 -9.11 -19.79
CA VAL A 174 3.78 -9.98 -19.78
C VAL A 174 4.85 -9.31 -18.92
N ALA A 175 5.32 -9.99 -17.88
CA ALA A 175 6.51 -9.58 -17.15
C ALA A 175 7.73 -10.19 -17.84
N LEU A 176 8.57 -9.35 -18.43
CA LEU A 176 9.89 -9.80 -18.87
C LEU A 176 10.80 -9.93 -17.64
N PRO A 177 11.57 -11.02 -17.50
CA PRO A 177 12.56 -11.10 -16.45
C PRO A 177 13.54 -9.93 -16.60
N PRO A 178 14.02 -9.32 -15.50
CA PRO A 178 15.08 -8.32 -15.58
C PRO A 178 16.27 -8.97 -16.30
N GLY A 179 16.69 -8.36 -17.42
CA GLY A 179 17.77 -8.88 -18.25
C GLY A 179 19.02 -9.15 -17.42
N ARG A 180 19.68 -10.28 -17.71
CA ARG A 180 21.04 -10.56 -17.22
C ARG A 180 22.03 -9.54 -17.73
#